data_AF-A0A7C6PW49-F1
#
_entry.id   AF-A0A7C6PW49-F1
#
_cell.length_a   1.000
_cell.length_b   1.000
_cell.length_c   1.000
_cell.angle_alpha   90.00
_cell.angle_beta   90.00
_cell.angle_gamma   90.00
#
_symmetry.space_group_name_H-M   'P 1'
#
loop_
_entity.id
_entity.type
_entity.pdbx_description
1 polymer ?
#
loop_
_entity_poly.entity_id
_entity_poly.type
_entity_poly.pdbx_seq_one_letter_code
_entity_poly.pdbx_strand_id
1 'polypeptide(L)'
;MFTDILTSEAVMEPVIAFLVGYWIRQYKKQEKYRVVSDLVVDIVDYIEEHYEEWGIRGSEKMNKFLELFSEEYKKQLGKTPTVSDIQTAKIRAEAQVQRARREDKMAFQTKK
;
A
#
# COMPACT_ATOMS: atom_id res chain seq x y z
N MET A 1 8.53 -15.63 -18.69
CA MET A 1 9.63 -15.63 -17.72
C MET A 1 9.72 -14.23 -17.11
N PHE A 2 8.85 -13.93 -16.13
CA PHE A 2 8.82 -12.66 -15.39
C PHE A 2 8.49 -12.95 -13.92
N THR A 3 9.23 -13.90 -13.36
CA THR A 3 9.32 -14.17 -11.92
C THR A 3 10.74 -13.82 -11.53
N ASP A 4 10.94 -13.14 -10.40
CA ASP A 4 12.23 -12.79 -9.78
C ASP A 4 12.85 -11.41 -10.05
N ILE A 5 12.04 -10.38 -10.32
CA ILE A 5 12.53 -9.01 -10.11
C ILE A 5 11.49 -8.25 -9.31
N LEU A 6 11.63 -8.29 -7.99
CA LEU A 6 11.36 -7.16 -7.08
C LEU A 6 11.90 -7.46 -5.68
N THR A 7 12.16 -8.72 -5.31
CA THR A 7 12.53 -9.11 -3.94
C THR A 7 14.04 -8.98 -3.62
N SER A 8 14.60 -7.79 -3.72
CA SER A 8 15.78 -7.43 -2.93
C SER A 8 15.35 -6.37 -1.93
N GLU A 9 15.10 -6.81 -0.69
CA GLU A 9 14.61 -6.00 0.44
C GLU A 9 15.44 -4.71 0.65
N ALA A 10 16.73 -4.72 0.29
CA ALA A 10 17.65 -3.60 0.44
C ALA A 10 17.60 -2.56 -0.71
N VAL A 11 17.15 -2.94 -1.92
CA VAL A 11 17.09 -2.04 -3.09
C VAL A 11 15.67 -1.53 -3.34
N MET A 12 14.64 -2.27 -2.90
CA MET A 12 13.24 -1.88 -3.06
C MET A 12 12.87 -0.62 -2.27
N GLU A 13 13.37 -0.47 -1.03
CA GLU A 13 13.03 0.63 -0.13
C GLU A 13 13.29 2.05 -0.70
N PRO A 14 14.48 2.38 -1.23
CA PRO A 14 14.73 3.72 -1.78
C PRO A 14 13.96 3.99 -3.08
N VAL A 15 13.71 2.96 -3.89
CA VAL A 15 13.01 3.11 -5.17
C VAL A 15 11.53 3.36 -4.96
N ILE A 16 10.89 2.62 -4.04
CA ILE A 16 9.48 2.83 -3.67
C ILE A 16 9.32 4.24 -3.08
N ALA A 17 10.17 4.64 -2.14
CA ALA A 17 10.13 5.99 -1.56
C ALA A 17 10.34 7.11 -2.60
N PHE A 18 11.23 6.93 -3.57
CA PHE A 18 11.48 7.89 -4.64
C PHE A 18 10.30 8.01 -5.59
N LEU A 19 9.72 6.88 -6.03
CA LEU A 19 8.53 6.86 -6.88
C LEU A 19 7.33 7.47 -6.15
N VAL A 20 7.08 7.07 -4.90
CA VAL A 20 6.03 7.64 -4.04
C VAL A 20 6.21 9.16 -3.92
N GLY A 21 7.43 9.64 -3.60
CA GLY A 21 7.71 11.06 -3.42
C GLY A 21 7.53 11.88 -4.70
N TYR A 22 7.95 11.36 -5.84
CA TYR A 22 7.80 12.01 -7.15
C TYR A 22 6.32 12.07 -7.59
N TRP A 23 5.58 10.98 -7.43
CA TRP A 23 4.16 10.90 -7.79
C TRP A 23 3.26 11.71 -6.83
N ILE A 24 3.53 11.73 -5.52
CA ILE A 24 2.77 12.56 -4.57
C ILE A 24 2.90 14.06 -4.90
N ARG A 25 4.07 14.50 -5.38
CA ARG A 25 4.35 15.92 -5.66
C ARG A 25 3.59 16.45 -6.88
N GLN A 26 3.33 15.60 -7.88
CA GLN A 26 2.59 15.98 -9.09
C GLN A 26 1.05 15.96 -8.92
N TYR A 27 0.52 15.12 -8.02
CA TYR A 27 -0.91 14.79 -8.01
C TYR A 27 -1.71 15.32 -6.80
N LYS A 28 -1.08 16.10 -5.91
CA LYS A 28 -1.67 16.68 -4.68
C LYS A 28 -2.84 17.67 -4.89
N LYS A 29 -3.26 17.93 -6.14
CA LYS A 29 -4.27 18.96 -6.50
C LYS A 29 -5.70 18.44 -6.69
N GLN A 30 -5.98 17.14 -6.70
CA GLN A 30 -7.36 16.62 -6.89
C GLN A 30 -7.91 15.87 -5.66
N GLU A 31 -9.17 16.15 -5.31
CA GLU A 31 -9.90 15.56 -4.17
C GLU A 31 -9.93 14.03 -4.17
N LYS A 32 -10.05 13.45 -5.37
CA LYS A 32 -9.97 12.00 -5.61
C LYS A 32 -8.72 11.33 -4.99
N TYR A 33 -7.59 12.03 -4.90
CA TYR A 33 -6.36 11.44 -4.33
C TYR A 33 -6.36 11.39 -2.80
N ARG A 34 -7.18 12.20 -2.12
CA ARG A 34 -7.40 12.05 -0.68
C ARG A 34 -8.13 10.74 -0.42
N VAL A 35 -9.24 10.53 -1.12
CA VAL A 35 -10.02 9.27 -1.05
C VAL A 35 -9.13 8.04 -1.29
N VAL A 36 -8.29 8.05 -2.34
CA VAL A 36 -7.35 6.94 -2.57
C VAL A 36 -6.36 6.76 -1.42
N SER A 37 -5.84 7.86 -0.86
CA SER A 37 -4.89 7.80 0.24
C SER A 37 -5.51 7.22 1.50
N ASP A 38 -6.72 7.66 1.84
CA ASP A 38 -7.43 7.29 3.07
C ASP A 38 -7.82 5.80 2.96
N LEU A 39 -8.43 5.40 1.83
CA LEU A 39 -8.75 4.00 1.56
C LEU A 39 -7.54 3.07 1.65
N VAL A 40 -6.37 3.50 1.17
CA VAL A 40 -5.17 2.66 1.24
C VAL A 40 -4.76 2.41 2.69
N VAL A 41 -4.78 3.44 3.54
CA VAL A 41 -4.39 3.30 4.95
C VAL A 41 -5.39 2.39 5.66
N ASP A 42 -6.68 2.70 5.56
CA ASP A 42 -7.74 1.95 6.24
C ASP A 42 -7.73 0.45 5.88
N ILE A 43 -7.56 0.14 4.59
CA ILE A 43 -7.58 -1.24 4.11
C ILE A 43 -6.30 -1.99 4.50
N VAL A 44 -5.13 -1.34 4.43
CA VAL A 44 -3.87 -1.97 4.85
C VAL A 44 -3.92 -2.29 6.34
N ASP A 45 -4.35 -1.36 7.16
CA ASP A 45 -4.44 -1.56 8.61
C ASP A 45 -5.44 -2.68 8.93
N TYR A 46 -6.62 -2.68 8.30
CA TYR A 46 -7.61 -3.76 8.47
C TYR A 46 -7.07 -5.14 8.07
N ILE A 47 -6.29 -5.23 6.98
CA ILE A 47 -5.66 -6.49 6.57
C ILE A 47 -4.59 -6.91 7.57
N GLU A 48 -3.73 -5.99 8.04
CA GLU A 48 -2.69 -6.31 9.02
C GLU A 48 -3.27 -6.73 10.37
N GLU A 49 -4.48 -6.29 10.72
CA GLU A 49 -5.19 -6.75 11.93
C GLU A 49 -5.79 -8.16 11.79
N HIS A 50 -6.25 -8.56 10.59
CA HIS A 50 -7.08 -9.76 10.43
C HIS A 50 -6.44 -10.88 9.57
N TYR A 51 -5.25 -10.65 8.99
CA TYR A 51 -4.67 -11.62 8.05
C TYR A 51 -4.41 -13.00 8.67
N GLU A 52 -4.12 -13.06 9.98
CA GLU A 52 -3.88 -14.32 10.68
C GLU A 52 -5.17 -15.13 10.81
N GLU A 53 -6.28 -14.47 11.11
CA GLU A 53 -7.61 -15.08 11.21
C GLU A 53 -8.10 -15.58 9.86
N TRP A 54 -7.79 -14.86 8.79
CA TRP A 54 -8.11 -15.27 7.42
C TRP A 54 -7.14 -16.31 6.85
N GLY A 55 -6.03 -16.57 7.56
CA GLY A 55 -4.99 -17.49 7.10
C GLY A 55 -4.25 -17.04 5.84
N ILE A 56 -4.29 -15.75 5.49
CA ILE A 56 -3.68 -15.23 4.27
C ILE A 56 -2.27 -14.71 4.49
N ARG A 57 -1.35 -14.97 3.55
CA ARG A 57 0.05 -14.52 3.65
C ARG A 57 0.62 -14.05 2.32
N GLY A 58 1.68 -13.24 2.39
CA GLY A 58 2.47 -12.83 1.22
C GLY A 58 1.61 -12.18 0.13
N SER A 59 1.57 -12.81 -1.06
CA SER A 59 0.82 -12.32 -2.23
C SER A 59 -0.71 -12.33 -2.02
N GLU A 60 -1.23 -13.15 -1.12
CA GLU A 60 -2.66 -13.21 -0.83
C GLU A 60 -3.15 -11.94 -0.13
N LYS A 61 -2.32 -11.32 0.73
CA LYS A 61 -2.61 -10.01 1.32
C LYS A 61 -2.80 -8.94 0.24
N MET A 62 -1.95 -8.95 -0.79
CA MET A 62 -2.06 -8.01 -1.90
C MET A 62 -3.30 -8.25 -2.75
N ASN A 63 -3.68 -9.51 -2.99
CA ASN A 63 -4.92 -9.82 -3.70
C ASN A 63 -6.14 -9.33 -2.91
N LYS A 64 -6.16 -9.54 -1.59
CA LYS A 64 -7.23 -9.07 -0.71
C LYS A 64 -7.30 -7.55 -0.66
N PHE A 65 -6.15 -6.89 -0.62
CA PHE A 65 -6.06 -5.43 -0.71
C PHE A 65 -6.71 -4.90 -2.00
N LEU A 66 -6.41 -5.50 -3.16
CA LEU A 66 -6.96 -5.05 -4.44
C LEU A 66 -8.47 -5.26 -4.56
N GLU A 67 -8.97 -6.36 -4.00
CA GLU A 67 -10.39 -6.66 -3.88
C GLU A 67 -11.09 -5.56 -3.07
N LEU A 68 -10.68 -5.38 -1.81
CA LEU A 68 -11.26 -4.39 -0.90
C LEU A 68 -11.13 -2.96 -1.45
N PHE A 69 -9.97 -2.62 -2.00
CA PHE A 69 -9.73 -1.30 -2.57
C PHE A 69 -10.67 -1.01 -3.73
N SER A 70 -10.89 -1.99 -4.62
CA SER A 70 -11.77 -1.81 -5.76
C SER A 70 -13.23 -1.63 -5.35
N GLU A 71 -13.67 -2.35 -4.31
CA GLU A 71 -15.00 -2.23 -3.75
C GLU A 71 -15.22 -0.87 -3.07
N GLU A 72 -14.33 -0.49 -2.15
CA GLU A 72 -14.46 0.76 -1.40
C GLU A 72 -14.27 2.00 -2.28
N TYR A 73 -13.33 1.95 -3.23
CA TYR A 73 -13.17 3.01 -4.22
C TYR A 73 -14.46 3.23 -5.02
N LYS A 74 -15.12 2.13 -5.45
CA LYS A 74 -16.38 2.21 -6.19
C LYS A 74 -17.51 2.77 -5.33
N LYS A 75 -17.57 2.40 -4.04
CA LYS A 75 -18.56 2.93 -3.08
C LYS A 75 -18.38 4.45 -2.91
N GLN A 76 -17.15 4.93 -2.74
CA GLN A 76 -16.89 6.34 -2.47
C GLN A 76 -16.96 7.24 -3.71
N LEU A 77 -16.50 6.76 -4.87
CA LEU A 77 -16.34 7.58 -6.08
C LEU A 77 -17.35 7.25 -7.20
N GLY A 78 -18.24 6.26 -6.97
CA GLY A 78 -19.29 5.86 -7.91
C GLY A 78 -18.78 5.21 -9.20
N LYS A 79 -17.49 4.89 -9.30
CA LYS A 79 -16.85 4.33 -10.50
C LYS A 79 -15.75 3.36 -10.13
N THR A 80 -15.42 2.44 -11.04
CA THR A 80 -14.31 1.51 -10.83
C THR A 80 -12.96 2.24 -10.90
N PRO A 81 -11.96 1.80 -10.12
CA PRO A 81 -10.62 2.36 -10.19
C PRO A 81 -10.00 2.11 -11.57
N THR A 82 -9.31 3.12 -12.09
CA THR A 82 -8.52 2.97 -13.32
C THR A 82 -7.23 2.20 -13.04
N VAL A 83 -6.54 1.75 -14.09
CA VAL A 83 -5.22 1.10 -13.95
C VAL A 83 -4.23 1.99 -13.19
N SER A 84 -4.26 3.30 -13.44
CA SER A 84 -3.41 4.26 -12.73
C SER A 84 -3.78 4.40 -11.24
N ASP A 85 -5.08 4.32 -10.91
CA ASP A 85 -5.53 4.33 -9.51
C ASP A 85 -5.04 3.07 -8.78
N ILE A 86 -5.15 1.90 -9.40
CA ILE A 86 -4.66 0.64 -8.86
C ILE A 86 -3.15 0.67 -8.64
N GLN A 87 -2.38 1.15 -9.62
CA GLN A 87 -0.92 1.27 -9.46
C GLN A 87 -0.56 2.22 -8.32
N THR A 88 -1.25 3.35 -8.22
CA THR A 88 -1.05 4.32 -7.14
C THR A 88 -1.37 3.70 -5.78
N ALA A 89 -2.46 2.93 -5.68
CA ALA A 89 -2.88 2.26 -4.46
C ALA A 89 -1.84 1.22 -4.00
N LYS A 90 -1.34 0.37 -4.91
CA LYS A 90 -0.28 -0.61 -4.61
C LYS A 90 0.97 0.04 -4.05
N ILE A 91 1.48 1.06 -4.75
CA ILE A 91 2.69 1.79 -4.35
C ILE A 91 2.52 2.40 -2.95
N ARG A 92 1.35 2.95 -2.66
CA ARG A 92 1.04 3.53 -1.34
C ARG A 92 0.90 2.47 -0.25
N ALA A 93 0.30 1.33 -0.56
CA ALA A 93 0.16 0.22 0.39
C ALA A 93 1.54 -0.33 0.78
N GLU A 94 2.42 -0.54 -0.20
CA GLU A 94 3.82 -0.94 0.05
C GLU A 94 4.56 0.07 0.92
N ALA A 95 4.40 1.36 0.64
CA ALA A 95 5.00 2.42 1.44
C ALA A 95 4.46 2.45 2.88
N GLN A 96 3.17 2.18 3.09
CA GLN A 96 2.54 2.12 4.41
C GLN A 96 3.09 0.95 5.23
N VAL A 97 3.13 -0.26 4.64
CA VAL A 97 3.71 -1.45 5.30
C VAL A 97 5.18 -1.22 5.67
N GLN A 98 5.96 -0.57 4.79
CA GLN A 98 7.35 -0.23 5.09
C GLN A 98 7.50 0.81 6.21
N ARG A 99 6.54 1.72 6.40
CA ARG A 99 6.56 2.68 7.53
C ARG A 99 6.33 1.95 8.84
N ALA A 100 5.27 1.14 8.93
CA ALA A 100 4.97 0.35 10.11
C ALA A 100 6.18 -0.51 10.54
N ARG A 101 6.80 -1.22 9.58
CA ARG A 101 8.03 -2.01 9.84
C ARG A 101 9.20 -1.18 10.37
N ARG A 102 9.37 0.06 9.90
CA ARG A 102 10.45 0.93 10.37
C ARG A 102 10.18 1.45 11.79
N GLU A 103 8.94 1.79 12.08
CA GLU A 103 8.50 2.20 13.42
C GLU A 103 8.73 1.08 14.43
N ASP A 104 8.37 -0.17 14.09
CA ASP A 104 8.65 -1.34 14.93
C ASP A 104 10.15 -1.55 15.16
N LYS A 105 10.96 -1.46 14.10
CA LYS A 105 12.43 -1.57 14.19
C LYS A 105 13.05 -0.48 15.09
N MET A 106 12.51 0.74 15.07
CA MET A 106 12.97 1.84 15.91
C MET A 106 12.52 1.68 17.37
N ALA A 107 11.29 1.20 17.61
CA ALA A 107 10.78 0.89 18.93
C ALA A 107 11.59 -0.22 19.63
N PHE A 108 12.13 -1.17 18.87
CA PHE A 108 13.00 -2.23 19.40
C PHE A 108 14.40 -1.74 19.78
N GLN A 109 14.93 -0.73 19.10
CA GLN A 109 16.27 -0.19 19.35
C GLN A 109 16.33 0.76 20.55
N THR A 110 15.24 1.42 20.90
CA THR A 110 15.14 2.32 22.06
C THR A 110 14.92 1.59 23.39
N LYS A 111 14.63 0.28 23.36
CA LYS A 111 14.45 -0.57 24.55
C LYS A 111 15.71 -1.37 24.95
N LYS A 112 16.86 -1.12 24.32
CA LYS A 112 18.17 -1.65 24.71
C LYS A 112 19.04 -0.57 25.30
#